data_AF-A0A965J1U9-F1
#
_entry.id   AF-A0A965J1U9-F1
#
_cell.length_a   1.000
_cell.length_b   1.000
_cell.length_c   1.000
_cell.angle_alpha   90.00
_cell.angle_beta   90.00
_cell.angle_gamma   90.00
#
_symmetry.space_group_name_H-M   'P 1'
#
loop_
_entity.id
_entity.type
_entity.pdbx_description
1 polymer ?
#
loop_
_entity_poly.entity_id
_entity_poly.type
_entity_poly.pdbx_seq_one_letter_code
_entity_poly.pdbx_strand_id
1 'polypeptide(L)'
;GIAFSDKDKLAALNKIVHPAVGKEMNRRLEEQRTTDNVVVLDIPLLAENPRKGLCGVIVVDVPVDVAVSRLMEFRGFKEDDARARVANQTSREKRVAIADRIVDNSGDMSALENQVAAVWEWAVALPPAAPDAGEQVPPAEKTE
;
A
#
# COMPACT_ATOMS: atom_id res chain seq x y z
N GLY A 1 -16.39 11.93 -10.29
CA GLY A 1 -15.50 13.10 -10.47
C GLY A 1 -14.89 13.05 -11.85
N ILE A 2 -14.75 14.21 -12.51
CA ILE A 2 -14.45 14.35 -13.95
C ILE A 2 -13.16 13.62 -14.39
N ALA A 3 -12.16 13.50 -13.51
CA ALA A 3 -10.90 12.83 -13.82
C ALA A 3 -11.00 11.29 -13.80
N PHE A 4 -11.88 10.70 -13.00
CA PHE A 4 -11.94 9.23 -12.84
C PHE A 4 -12.80 8.54 -13.91
N SER A 5 -13.58 9.31 -14.67
CA SER A 5 -14.41 8.82 -15.77
C SER A 5 -13.72 8.90 -17.14
N ASP A 6 -12.51 9.48 -17.20
CA ASP A 6 -11.81 9.80 -18.44
C ASP A 6 -10.33 9.42 -18.29
N LYS A 7 -9.88 8.44 -19.08
CA LYS A 7 -8.52 7.88 -18.96
C LYS A 7 -7.44 8.91 -19.27
N ASP A 8 -7.68 9.82 -20.21
CA ASP A 8 -6.68 10.82 -20.62
C ASP A 8 -6.55 11.90 -19.55
N LYS A 9 -7.67 12.32 -18.96
CA LYS A 9 -7.65 13.26 -17.83
C LYS A 9 -7.04 12.64 -16.57
N LEU A 10 -7.32 11.37 -16.31
CA LEU A 10 -6.69 10.64 -15.20
C LEU A 10 -5.18 10.57 -15.40
N ALA A 11 -4.72 10.26 -16.61
CA ALA A 11 -3.30 10.20 -16.93
C ALA A 11 -2.63 11.58 -16.78
N ALA A 12 -3.27 12.65 -17.25
CA ALA A 12 -2.76 14.02 -17.09
C ALA A 12 -2.67 14.43 -15.62
N LEU A 13 -3.68 14.14 -14.82
CA LEU A 13 -3.67 14.37 -13.37
C LEU A 13 -2.55 13.59 -12.70
N ASN A 14 -2.42 12.30 -13.01
CA ASN A 14 -1.42 11.40 -12.44
C ASN A 14 0.01 11.88 -12.76
N LYS A 15 0.27 12.44 -13.95
CA LYS A 15 1.56 13.04 -14.32
C LYS A 15 1.95 14.23 -13.45
N ILE A 16 0.98 14.96 -12.90
CA ILE A 16 1.24 16.09 -11.99
C ILE A 16 1.39 15.58 -10.55
N VAL A 17 0.51 14.69 -10.12
CA VAL A 17 0.41 14.27 -8.72
C VAL A 17 1.53 13.32 -8.31
N HIS A 18 1.85 12.29 -9.12
CA HIS A 18 2.82 11.27 -8.72
C HIS A 18 4.23 11.84 -8.45
N PRO A 19 4.80 12.74 -9.27
CA PRO A 19 6.10 13.33 -8.98
C PRO A 19 6.11 14.14 -7.68
N ALA A 20 5.06 14.92 -7.42
CA ALA A 20 4.94 15.73 -6.21
C ALA A 20 4.85 14.85 -4.95
N VAL A 21 4.03 13.79 -4.98
CA VAL A 21 3.92 12.81 -3.89
C VAL A 21 5.25 12.08 -3.68
N GLY A 22 5.90 11.62 -4.75
CA GLY A 22 7.20 10.95 -4.67
C GLY A 22 8.27 11.83 -4.03
N LYS A 23 8.35 13.10 -4.43
CA LYS A 23 9.29 14.08 -3.85
C LYS A 23 9.05 14.28 -2.35
N GLU A 24 7.79 14.42 -1.93
CA GLU A 24 7.45 14.62 -0.52
C GLU A 24 7.71 13.37 0.32
N MET A 25 7.39 12.18 -0.21
CA MET A 25 7.73 10.91 0.46
C MET A 25 9.24 10.78 0.68
N ASN A 26 10.04 11.05 -0.36
CA ASN A 26 11.50 10.99 -0.26
C ASN A 26 12.04 12.02 0.74
N ARG A 27 11.51 13.25 0.73
CA ARG A 27 11.90 14.29 1.70
C ARG A 27 11.64 13.83 3.13
N ARG A 28 10.47 13.26 3.43
CA ARG A 28 10.13 12.75 4.77
C ARG A 28 10.99 11.55 5.16
N LEU A 29 11.28 10.65 4.23
CA LEU A 29 12.18 9.51 4.48
C LEU A 29 13.58 10.00 4.83
N GLU A 30 14.10 10.99 4.10
CA GLU A 30 15.42 11.58 4.37
C GLU A 30 15.50 12.17 5.78
N GLU A 31 14.46 12.87 6.23
CA GLU A 31 14.36 13.42 7.60
C GLU A 31 14.41 12.35 8.69
N GLN A 32 14.10 11.09 8.36
CA GLN A 32 14.14 9.97 9.31
C GLN A 32 15.42 9.12 9.19
N ARG A 33 16.30 9.36 8.22
CA ARG A 33 17.52 8.54 8.02
C ARG A 33 18.49 8.57 9.19
N THR A 34 18.47 9.65 9.98
CA THR A 34 19.36 9.85 11.12
C THR A 34 18.66 9.61 12.46
N THR A 35 17.48 9.01 12.46
CA THR A 35 16.71 8.68 13.68
C THR A 35 16.58 7.18 13.83
N ASP A 36 16.25 6.73 15.05
CA ASP A 36 15.93 5.33 15.33
C ASP A 36 14.42 5.05 15.20
N ASN A 37 13.68 5.92 14.50
CA ASN A 37 12.23 5.78 14.35
C ASN A 37 11.88 4.64 13.40
N VAL A 38 10.84 3.88 13.75
CA VAL A 38 10.18 2.99 12.80
C VAL A 38 9.32 3.82 11.85
N VAL A 39 9.59 3.72 10.54
CA VAL A 39 8.83 4.41 9.50
C VAL A 39 7.95 3.41 8.76
N VAL A 40 6.63 3.61 8.84
CA VAL A 40 5.65 2.81 8.10
C VAL A 40 5.25 3.54 6.81
N LEU A 41 5.49 2.91 5.67
CA LEU A 41 5.07 3.41 4.36
C LEU A 41 3.74 2.79 3.96
N ASP A 42 2.64 3.54 4.09
CA ASP A 42 1.33 3.13 3.59
C ASP A 42 1.22 3.33 2.08
N ILE A 43 1.34 2.23 1.32
CA ILE A 43 1.36 2.22 -0.15
C ILE A 43 0.29 1.25 -0.65
N PRO A 44 -0.89 1.74 -1.09
CA PRO A 44 -2.00 0.90 -1.54
C PRO A 44 -1.69 -0.02 -2.72
N LEU A 45 -0.72 0.35 -3.57
CA LEU A 45 -0.34 -0.36 -4.79
C LEU A 45 1.13 -0.78 -4.75
N LEU A 46 1.58 -1.31 -3.60
CA LEU A 46 2.98 -1.69 -3.41
C LEU A 46 3.40 -2.82 -4.35
N ALA A 47 2.50 -3.76 -4.63
CA ALA A 47 2.79 -4.87 -5.55
C ALA A 47 3.02 -4.40 -7.00
N GLU A 48 2.33 -3.34 -7.42
CA GLU A 48 2.50 -2.71 -8.73
C GLU A 48 3.64 -1.70 -8.75
N ASN A 49 3.93 -1.07 -7.61
CA ASN A 49 4.92 0.00 -7.47
C ASN A 49 5.91 -0.34 -6.35
N PRO A 50 6.80 -1.32 -6.58
CA PRO A 50 7.71 -1.81 -5.56
C PRO A 50 8.66 -0.70 -5.08
N ARG A 51 9.12 -0.84 -3.84
CA ARG A 51 10.12 0.03 -3.22
C ARG A 51 11.38 -0.76 -2.93
N LYS A 52 12.53 -0.08 -3.01
CA LYS A 52 13.82 -0.67 -2.68
C LYS A 52 14.03 -0.76 -1.18
N GLY A 53 14.89 -1.69 -0.76
CA GLY A 53 15.47 -1.74 0.58
C GLY A 53 14.47 -1.81 1.74
N LEU A 54 13.21 -2.19 1.51
CA LEU A 54 12.24 -2.33 2.60
C LEU A 54 12.73 -3.38 3.61
N CYS A 55 12.71 -3.03 4.89
CA CYS A 55 13.07 -3.98 5.96
C CYS A 55 12.06 -5.12 6.08
N GLY A 56 10.81 -4.84 5.74
CA GLY A 56 9.74 -5.82 5.74
C GLY A 56 8.45 -5.25 5.15
N VAL A 57 7.58 -6.16 4.72
CA VAL A 57 6.30 -5.87 4.07
C VAL A 57 5.16 -6.46 4.89
N ILE A 58 4.21 -5.60 5.26
CA ILE A 58 2.99 -5.99 5.95
C ILE A 58 1.83 -5.86 4.95
N VAL A 59 1.03 -6.93 4.83
CA VAL A 59 -0.20 -6.90 4.03
C VAL A 59 -1.39 -7.07 4.95
N VAL A 60 -2.29 -6.09 4.94
CA VAL A 60 -3.60 -6.20 5.57
C VAL A 60 -4.54 -6.87 4.57
N ASP A 61 -5.04 -8.04 4.91
CA ASP A 61 -5.83 -8.87 4.01
C ASP A 61 -7.23 -9.16 4.58
N VAL A 62 -8.18 -9.36 3.66
CA VAL A 62 -9.55 -9.70 4.00
C VAL A 62 -10.19 -10.41 2.79
N PRO A 63 -11.14 -11.35 3.00
CA PRO A 63 -11.89 -11.94 1.89
C PRO A 63 -12.56 -10.88 1.00
N VAL A 64 -12.62 -11.12 -0.31
CA VAL A 64 -13.16 -10.17 -1.30
C VAL A 64 -14.59 -9.76 -0.96
N ASP A 65 -15.45 -10.71 -0.59
CA ASP A 65 -16.85 -10.40 -0.29
C ASP A 65 -17.00 -9.51 0.96
N VAL A 66 -16.12 -9.69 1.96
CA VAL A 66 -16.07 -8.80 3.13
C VAL A 66 -15.60 -7.40 2.74
N ALA A 67 -14.58 -7.28 1.87
CA ALA A 67 -14.15 -5.98 1.34
C ALA A 67 -15.29 -5.26 0.60
N VAL A 68 -16.04 -5.98 -0.24
CA VAL A 68 -17.19 -5.46 -0.98
C VAL A 68 -18.29 -5.00 -0.02
N SER A 69 -18.67 -5.82 0.96
CA SER A 69 -19.65 -5.43 1.98
C SER A 69 -19.25 -4.16 2.72
N ARG A 70 -17.97 -4.04 3.14
CA ARG A 70 -17.47 -2.84 3.85
C ARG A 70 -17.48 -1.59 2.95
N LEU A 71 -17.19 -1.74 1.66
CA LEU A 71 -17.29 -0.65 0.68
C LEU A 71 -18.73 -0.18 0.48
N MET A 72 -19.69 -1.09 0.51
CA MET A 72 -21.12 -0.74 0.45
C MET A 72 -21.56 -0.04 1.74
N GLU A 73 -21.28 -0.64 2.89
CA GLU A 73 -21.75 -0.17 4.20
C GLU A 73 -21.12 1.17 4.61
N PHE A 74 -19.79 1.29 4.53
CA PHE A 74 -19.09 2.45 5.09
C PHE A 74 -18.78 3.54 4.08
N ARG A 75 -18.83 3.24 2.77
CA ARG A 75 -18.54 4.20 1.70
C ARG A 75 -19.71 4.46 0.76
N GLY A 76 -20.83 3.74 0.92
CA GLY A 76 -22.05 3.93 0.14
C GLY A 76 -21.92 3.54 -1.34
N PHE A 77 -20.97 2.65 -1.68
CA PHE A 77 -20.85 2.18 -3.06
C PHE A 77 -21.96 1.18 -3.42
N LYS A 78 -22.33 1.16 -4.70
CA LYS A 78 -23.12 0.07 -5.28
C LYS A 78 -22.25 -1.19 -5.36
N GLU A 79 -22.86 -2.36 -5.27
CA GLU A 79 -22.14 -3.64 -5.30
C GLU A 79 -21.27 -3.78 -6.56
N ASP A 80 -21.83 -3.51 -7.74
CA ASP A 80 -21.08 -3.61 -9.02
C ASP A 80 -19.87 -2.67 -9.05
N ASP A 81 -20.01 -1.44 -8.54
CA ASP A 81 -18.91 -0.48 -8.45
C ASP A 81 -17.84 -0.94 -7.45
N ALA A 82 -18.25 -1.49 -6.30
CA ALA A 82 -17.33 -2.03 -5.29
C ALA A 82 -16.56 -3.23 -5.83
N ARG A 83 -17.23 -4.18 -6.50
CA ARG A 83 -16.60 -5.34 -7.15
C ARG A 83 -15.65 -4.91 -8.26
N ALA A 84 -16.05 -3.97 -9.12
CA ALA A 84 -15.18 -3.44 -10.17
C ALA A 84 -13.91 -2.78 -9.60
N ARG A 85 -14.04 -2.06 -8.47
CA ARG A 85 -12.88 -1.46 -7.79
C ARG A 85 -11.92 -2.50 -7.24
N VAL A 86 -12.43 -3.55 -6.59
CA VAL A 86 -11.59 -4.63 -6.07
C VAL A 86 -10.90 -5.39 -7.21
N ALA A 87 -11.62 -5.66 -8.31
CA ALA A 87 -11.08 -6.36 -9.47
C ALA A 87 -10.01 -5.57 -10.24
N ASN A 88 -10.02 -4.23 -10.17
CA ASN A 88 -9.02 -3.37 -10.80
C ASN A 88 -7.68 -3.29 -10.03
N GLN A 89 -7.60 -3.88 -8.83
CA GLN A 89 -6.37 -3.95 -8.05
C GLN A 89 -5.58 -5.22 -8.38
N THR A 90 -4.29 -5.26 -8.03
CA THR A 90 -3.53 -6.52 -8.05
C THR A 90 -4.22 -7.60 -7.24
N SER A 91 -4.18 -8.84 -7.77
CA SER A 91 -4.85 -9.97 -7.16
C SER A 91 -4.39 -10.22 -5.72
N ARG A 92 -5.27 -10.80 -4.91
CA ARG A 92 -4.98 -11.12 -3.51
C ARG A 92 -3.71 -11.96 -3.37
N GLU A 93 -3.56 -12.95 -4.23
CA GLU A 93 -2.42 -13.88 -4.24
C GLU A 93 -1.11 -13.14 -4.46
N LYS A 94 -1.08 -12.20 -5.41
CA LYS A 94 0.11 -11.38 -5.68
C LYS A 94 0.45 -10.43 -4.53
N ARG A 95 -0.55 -9.85 -3.87
CA ARG A 95 -0.31 -9.00 -2.68
C ARG A 95 0.25 -9.84 -1.53
N VAL A 96 -0.38 -10.97 -1.23
CA VAL A 96 0.06 -11.86 -0.14
C VAL A 96 1.45 -12.44 -0.41
N ALA A 97 1.79 -12.73 -1.68
CA ALA A 97 3.09 -13.30 -2.04
C ALA A 97 4.30 -12.40 -1.72
N ILE A 98 4.11 -11.09 -1.57
CA ILE A 98 5.19 -10.16 -1.22
C ILE A 98 5.27 -9.86 0.29
N ALA A 99 4.41 -10.47 1.11
CA ALA A 99 4.28 -10.15 2.53
C ALA A 99 5.24 -10.97 3.41
N ASP A 100 5.93 -10.29 4.32
CA ASP A 100 6.65 -10.93 5.45
C ASP A 100 5.71 -11.19 6.62
N ARG A 101 4.68 -10.34 6.76
CA ARG A 101 3.60 -10.46 7.73
C ARG A 101 2.25 -10.16 7.09
N ILE A 102 1.25 -10.97 7.43
CA ILE A 102 -0.13 -10.78 7.03
C ILE A 102 -0.93 -10.43 8.28
N VAL A 103 -1.75 -9.39 8.19
CA VAL A 103 -2.76 -9.04 9.18
C VAL A 103 -4.13 -9.40 8.60
N ASP A 104 -4.77 -10.41 9.17
CA ASP A 104 -6.14 -10.78 8.81
C ASP A 104 -7.13 -9.80 9.45
N ASN A 105 -7.76 -9.00 8.61
CA ASN A 105 -8.73 -7.98 9.01
C ASN A 105 -10.20 -8.45 8.81
N SER A 106 -10.44 -9.76 8.79
CA SER A 106 -11.78 -10.34 8.73
C SER A 106 -12.45 -10.47 10.10
N GLY A 107 -11.67 -10.46 11.18
CA GLY A 107 -12.13 -10.54 12.57
C GLY A 107 -12.65 -9.22 13.16
N ASP A 108 -12.80 -9.20 14.48
CA ASP A 108 -13.16 -8.01 15.25
C ASP A 108 -11.93 -7.13 15.59
N MET A 109 -12.19 -6.01 16.26
CA MET A 109 -11.14 -5.05 16.63
C MET A 109 -10.13 -5.66 17.61
N SER A 110 -10.56 -6.53 18.52
CA SER A 110 -9.65 -7.15 19.50
C SER A 110 -8.70 -8.14 18.82
N ALA A 111 -9.21 -8.92 17.87
CA ALA A 111 -8.39 -9.79 17.03
C ALA A 111 -7.39 -8.99 16.17
N LEU A 112 -7.79 -7.83 15.67
CA LEU A 112 -6.92 -6.94 14.92
C LEU A 112 -5.82 -6.33 15.81
N GLU A 113 -6.18 -5.83 17.00
CA GLU A 113 -5.25 -5.24 17.98
C GLU A 113 -4.14 -6.23 18.37
N ASN A 114 -4.49 -7.49 18.63
CA ASN A 114 -3.52 -8.54 18.96
C ASN A 114 -2.55 -8.81 17.81
N GLN A 115 -3.02 -8.84 16.56
CA GLN A 115 -2.17 -9.02 15.39
C GLN A 115 -1.26 -7.82 15.15
N VAL A 116 -1.79 -6.60 15.32
CA VAL A 116 -1.01 -5.36 15.19
C VAL A 116 0.08 -5.29 16.25
N ALA A 117 -0.20 -5.70 17.50
CA ALA A 117 0.82 -5.79 18.54
C ALA A 117 1.94 -6.77 18.17
N ALA A 118 1.60 -7.95 17.65
CA ALA A 118 2.60 -8.93 17.19
C ALA A 118 3.43 -8.41 16.00
N VAL A 119 2.80 -7.67 15.07
CA VAL A 119 3.50 -7.01 13.96
C VAL A 119 4.42 -5.90 14.47
N TRP A 120 4.00 -5.15 15.47
CA TRP A 120 4.82 -4.09 16.07
C TRP A 120 6.08 -4.65 16.72
N GLU A 121 5.96 -5.70 17.55
CA GLU A 121 7.10 -6.39 18.16
C GLU A 121 8.07 -6.94 17.11
N TRP A 122 7.54 -7.49 16.01
CA TRP A 122 8.37 -7.91 14.89
C TRP A 122 9.06 -6.72 14.20
N ALA A 123 8.36 -5.62 13.96
CA ALA A 123 8.89 -4.47 13.25
C ALA A 123 10.02 -3.76 14.00
N VAL A 124 9.90 -3.61 15.32
CA VAL A 124 10.97 -3.01 16.16
C VAL A 124 12.19 -3.91 16.31
N ALA A 125 12.07 -5.21 16.03
CA ALA A 125 13.16 -6.18 16.05
C ALA A 125 13.86 -6.34 14.69
N LEU A 126 13.38 -5.69 13.62
CA LEU A 126 14.01 -5.72 12.31
C LEU A 126 15.37 -5.00 12.34
N PRO A 127 16.32 -5.39 11.47
CA PRO A 127 17.57 -4.67 11.33
C PRO A 127 17.34 -3.23 10.83
N PRO A 128 18.30 -2.32 11.09
CA PRO A 128 18.25 -0.96 10.56
C PRO A 128 18.05 -0.92 9.04
N ALA A 129 17.29 0.05 8.58
CA ALA A 129 16.96 0.22 7.18
C ALA A 129 18.20 0.51 6.32
N ALA A 130 18.25 -0.08 5.13
CA ALA A 130 19.26 0.26 4.13
C ALA A 130 19.17 1.75 3.74
N PRO A 131 20.27 2.37 3.27
CA PRO A 131 20.25 3.78 2.84
C PRO A 131 19.21 4.10 1.76
N ASP A 132 18.87 3.13 0.91
CA ASP A 132 17.88 3.25 -0.17
C ASP A 132 16.47 2.75 0.22
N ALA A 133 16.24 2.41 1.49
CA ALA A 133 14.97 1.85 1.95
C ALA A 133 13.80 2.80 1.69
N GLY A 134 12.77 2.32 1.01
CA GLY A 134 11.56 3.08 0.68
C GLY A 134 11.65 3.90 -0.62
N GLU A 135 12.82 3.97 -1.26
CA GLU A 135 12.96 4.63 -2.55
C GLU A 135 12.12 3.94 -3.63
N GLN A 136 11.57 4.73 -4.56
CA GLN A 136 10.86 4.18 -5.71
C GLN A 136 11.80 3.37 -6.58
N VAL A 137 11.38 2.16 -6.96
CA VAL A 137 12.02 1.46 -8.07
C VAL A 137 11.63 2.23 -9.35
N PRO A 138 12.59 2.75 -10.14
CA PRO A 138 12.27 3.36 -11.41
C PRO A 138 11.49 2.37 -12.27
N PRO A 139 10.47 2.82 -13.04
CA PRO A 139 9.84 1.95 -14.02
C PRO A 139 10.94 1.37 -14.91
N ALA A 140 10.89 0.06 -15.18
CA ALA A 140 11.78 -0.54 -16.17
C ALA A 140 11.67 0.29 -17.46
N GLU A 141 12.81 0.77 -17.99
CA GLU A 141 12.83 1.38 -19.31
C GLU A 141 12.21 0.36 -20.26
N LYS A 142 11.06 0.71 -20.84
CA LYS A 142 10.50 -0.07 -21.94
C LYS A 142 11.53 0.04 -23.04
N THR A 143 12.29 -1.04 -23.24
CA THR A 143 13.08 -1.22 -24.43
C THR A 143 12.08 -1.19 -25.59
N GLU A 144 12.21 -0.17 -26.43
CA GLU A 144 11.45 -0.04 -27.69
C GLU A 144 11.74 -1.22 -28.63
#